data_AF-A0A425VVX5-F1
#
_entry.id   AF-A0A425VVX5-F1
#
_cell.length_a   1.000
_cell.length_b   1.000
_cell.length_c   1.000
_cell.angle_alpha   90.00
_cell.angle_beta   90.00
_cell.angle_gamma   90.00
#
_symmetry.space_group_name_H-M   'P 1'
#
loop_
_entity.id
_entity.type
_entity.pdbx_description
1 polymer ?
#
loop_
_entity_poly.entity_id
_entity_poly.type
_entity_poly.pdbx_seq_one_letter_code
_entity_poly.pdbx_strand_id
1 'polypeptide(L)'
;MKIDWGIADRIREKQPIVLNLSNVVTIGKVANALSAIGASPIMSKGIDEAKEMVSITDAVVINTGTWTLGRICAGASRSRLC
;
A
#
# COMPACT_ATOMS: atom_id res chain seq x y z
N MET A 1 11.32 25.80 4.59
CA MET A 1 10.41 24.75 4.08
C MET A 1 9.20 25.45 3.47
N LYS A 2 8.97 25.34 2.16
CA LYS A 2 7.75 25.87 1.52
C LYS A 2 6.72 24.73 1.46
N ILE A 3 5.52 24.98 1.96
CA ILE A 3 4.39 24.06 1.83
C ILE A 3 3.69 24.39 0.50
N ASP A 4 3.62 23.41 -0.40
CA ASP A 4 2.83 23.50 -1.63
C ASP A 4 1.41 22.98 -1.35
N TRP A 5 0.46 23.90 -1.21
CA TRP A 5 -0.94 23.59 -0.94
C TRP A 5 -1.65 22.94 -2.14
N GLY A 6 -1.12 23.10 -3.36
CA GLY A 6 -1.71 22.54 -4.59
C GLY A 6 -1.53 21.03 -4.75
N ILE A 7 -0.74 20.39 -3.88
CA ILE A 7 -0.51 18.93 -3.92
C ILE A 7 -1.83 18.16 -3.72
N ALA A 8 -2.69 18.63 -2.83
CA ALA A 8 -3.96 17.95 -2.55
C ALA A 8 -4.89 17.94 -3.77
N ASP A 9 -4.92 19.04 -4.53
CA ASP A 9 -5.76 19.14 -5.73
C ASP A 9 -5.23 18.22 -6.84
N ARG A 10 -3.91 18.14 -7.02
CA ARG A 10 -3.30 17.17 -7.96
C ARG A 10 -3.61 15.73 -7.61
N ILE A 11 -3.67 15.38 -6.32
CA ILE A 11 -4.06 14.04 -5.87
C ILE A 11 -5.53 13.77 -6.22
N ARG A 12 -6.42 14.74 -5.98
CA ARG A 12 -7.85 14.60 -6.31
C ARG A 12 -8.11 14.52 -7.81
N GLU A 13 -7.35 15.26 -8.63
CA GLU A 13 -7.45 15.21 -10.09
C GLU A 13 -6.95 13.88 -10.64
N LYS A 14 -5.80 13.39 -10.15
CA LYS A 14 -5.21 12.15 -10.63
C LYS A 14 -5.90 10.89 -10.08
N GLN A 15 -6.49 10.99 -8.88
CA GLN A 15 -7.04 9.87 -8.10
C GLN A 15 -6.12 8.63 -8.06
N PRO A 16 -4.85 8.78 -7.66
CA PRO A 16 -3.84 7.74 -7.86
C PRO A 16 -4.19 6.46 -7.11
N ILE A 17 -3.90 5.31 -7.74
CA ILE A 17 -4.06 4.01 -7.12
C ILE A 17 -2.83 3.72 -6.26
N VAL A 18 -3.02 3.61 -4.95
CA VAL A 18 -1.95 3.40 -3.97
C VAL A 18 -2.01 1.99 -3.43
N LEU A 19 -1.06 1.14 -3.83
CA LEU A 19 -0.88 -0.20 -3.28
C LEU A 19 -0.26 -0.11 -1.89
N ASN A 20 -0.93 -0.66 -0.89
CA ASN A 20 -0.42 -0.72 0.47
C ASN A 20 -0.07 -2.16 0.83
N LEU A 21 1.23 -2.40 1.00
CA LEU A 21 1.80 -3.59 1.61
C LEU A 21 2.02 -3.28 3.09
N SER A 22 0.92 -3.23 3.85
CA SER A 22 0.92 -2.71 5.22
C SER A 22 0.71 -3.78 6.30
N ASN A 23 1.12 -3.41 7.50
CA ASN A 23 0.70 -4.06 8.73
C ASN A 23 -0.84 -4.13 8.87
N VAL A 24 -1.34 -5.05 9.70
CA VAL A 24 -2.79 -5.25 9.91
C VAL A 24 -3.42 -4.21 10.83
N VAL A 25 -2.62 -3.60 11.71
CA VAL A 25 -3.10 -2.72 12.77
C VAL A 25 -3.63 -1.40 12.21
N THR A 26 -2.99 -0.88 11.16
CA THR A 26 -3.32 0.44 10.60
C THR A 26 -4.07 0.38 9.27
N ILE A 27 -4.40 -0.81 8.77
CA ILE A 27 -4.89 -1.02 7.40
C ILE A 27 -6.10 -0.12 7.07
N GLY A 28 -7.10 -0.06 7.96
CA GLY A 28 -8.29 0.78 7.77
C GLY A 28 -8.03 2.28 7.95
N LYS A 29 -7.14 2.66 8.87
CA LYS A 29 -6.77 4.07 9.07
C LYS A 29 -6.06 4.64 7.84
N VAL A 30 -5.15 3.87 7.26
CA VAL A 30 -4.43 4.24 6.04
C VAL A 30 -5.37 4.33 4.85
N ALA A 31 -6.27 3.35 4.68
CA ALA A 31 -7.27 3.40 3.61
C ALA A 31 -8.15 4.66 3.72
N ASN A 32 -8.70 4.94 4.90
CA ASN A 32 -9.53 6.13 5.12
C ASN A 32 -8.76 7.43 4.88
N ALA A 33 -7.49 7.51 5.32
CA ALA A 33 -6.66 8.69 5.11
C ALA A 33 -6.39 8.93 3.62
N LEU A 34 -6.08 7.88 2.85
CA LEU A 34 -5.88 7.96 1.41
C LEU A 34 -7.16 8.39 0.68
N SER A 35 -8.30 7.79 1.03
CA SER A 35 -9.60 8.20 0.47
C SER A 35 -9.96 9.64 0.81
N ALA A 36 -9.67 10.10 2.04
CA ALA A 36 -9.95 11.47 2.47
C ALA A 36 -9.17 12.52 1.66
N ILE A 37 -7.98 12.18 1.16
CA ILE A 37 -7.18 13.08 0.30
C ILE A 37 -7.48 12.90 -1.19
N GLY A 38 -8.40 12.01 -1.57
CA GLY A 38 -8.82 11.77 -2.96
C GLY A 38 -8.03 10.69 -3.71
N ALA A 39 -7.17 9.94 -3.03
CA ALA A 39 -6.48 8.79 -3.60
C ALA A 39 -7.32 7.50 -3.50
N SER A 40 -6.97 6.51 -4.29
CA SER A 40 -7.64 5.20 -4.34
C SER A 40 -6.77 4.13 -3.66
N PRO A 41 -7.03 3.76 -2.39
CA PRO A 41 -6.25 2.74 -1.71
C PRO A 41 -6.58 1.34 -2.23
N ILE A 42 -5.56 0.52 -2.46
CA ILE A 42 -5.70 -0.92 -2.70
C ILE A 42 -4.75 -1.68 -1.77
N MET A 43 -5.21 -2.79 -1.19
CA MET A 43 -4.47 -3.53 -0.15
C MET A 43 -4.16 -4.94 -0.63
N SER A 44 -2.88 -5.33 -0.63
CA SER A 44 -2.50 -6.72 -0.88
C SER A 44 -2.60 -7.53 0.42
N LYS A 45 -3.23 -8.69 0.36
CA LYS A 45 -3.30 -9.68 1.44
C LYS A 45 -2.17 -10.72 1.35
N GLY A 46 -1.56 -10.90 0.18
CA GLY A 46 -0.43 -11.82 -0.04
C GLY A 46 0.63 -11.30 -1.02
N ILE A 47 1.75 -12.00 -1.14
CA ILE A 47 2.82 -11.68 -2.12
C ILE A 47 2.39 -12.07 -3.55
N ASP A 48 1.60 -13.13 -3.70
CA ASP A 48 1.23 -13.68 -5.00
C ASP A 48 0.41 -12.69 -5.84
N GLU A 49 -0.55 -12.00 -5.22
CA GLU A 49 -1.34 -10.95 -5.89
C GLU A 49 -0.58 -9.62 -5.99
N ALA A 50 0.38 -9.35 -5.08
CA ALA A 50 1.12 -8.09 -5.06
C ALA A 50 1.88 -7.84 -6.37
N LYS A 51 2.43 -8.89 -7.00
CA LYS A 51 3.21 -8.76 -8.24
C LYS A 51 2.38 -8.19 -9.38
N GLU A 52 1.15 -8.68 -9.54
CA GLU A 52 0.23 -8.19 -10.57
C GLU A 52 -0.29 -6.79 -10.22
N MET A 53 -0.60 -6.55 -8.94
CA MET A 53 -1.09 -5.26 -8.47
C MET A 53 -0.08 -4.12 -8.67
N VAL A 54 1.21 -4.37 -8.48
CA VAL A 54 2.27 -3.35 -8.70
C VAL A 54 2.21 -2.80 -10.13
N SER A 55 1.85 -3.63 -11.12
CA SER A 55 1.78 -3.20 -12.53
C SER A 55 0.65 -2.22 -12.85
N ILE A 56 -0.38 -2.16 -12.00
CA ILE A 56 -1.58 -1.32 -12.19
C ILE A 56 -1.66 -0.14 -11.21
N THR A 57 -0.70 0.00 -10.30
CA THR A 57 -0.72 1.04 -9.26
C THR A 57 0.22 2.20 -9.56
N ASP A 58 -0.18 3.40 -9.18
CA ASP A 58 0.63 4.62 -9.32
C ASP A 58 1.74 4.74 -8.28
N ALA A 59 1.54 4.12 -7.11
CA ALA A 59 2.48 4.15 -6.01
C ALA A 59 2.37 2.91 -5.12
N VAL A 60 3.49 2.52 -4.51
CA VAL A 60 3.56 1.43 -3.54
C VAL A 60 4.03 1.97 -2.19
N VAL A 61 3.25 1.69 -1.16
CA VAL A 61 3.57 1.98 0.24
C VAL A 61 3.87 0.67 0.95
N ILE A 62 5.09 0.57 1.49
CA ILE A 62 5.53 -0.60 2.26
C ILE A 62 5.61 -0.17 3.72
N ASN A 63 4.82 -0.81 4.57
CA ASN A 63 4.85 -0.62 6.02
C ASN A 63 5.19 -1.96 6.69
N THR A 64 6.41 -2.04 7.21
CA THR A 64 7.02 -3.22 7.82
C THR A 64 6.58 -3.48 9.26
N GLY A 65 5.65 -2.67 9.79
CA GLY A 65 5.07 -2.89 11.12
C GLY A 65 4.41 -4.26 11.21
N THR A 66 4.52 -4.91 12.38
CA THR A 66 3.89 -6.21 12.68
C THR A 66 4.07 -7.30 11.61
N TRP A 67 5.18 -7.28 10.86
CA TRP A 67 5.52 -8.38 9.98
C TRP A 67 5.91 -9.60 10.83
N THR A 68 5.27 -10.73 10.56
CA THR A 68 5.61 -12.02 11.17
C THR A 68 6.15 -12.94 10.08
N LEU A 69 6.94 -13.94 10.47
CA LEU A 69 7.48 -14.94 9.54
C LEU A 69 6.34 -15.57 8.70
N GLY A 70 5.19 -15.86 9.32
CA GLY A 70 4.01 -16.36 8.61
C GLY A 70 3.51 -15.44 7.49
N ARG A 71 3.65 -14.12 7.59
CA ARG A 71 3.24 -13.16 6.55
C ARG A 71 4.29 -12.99 5.44
N ILE A 72 5.56 -13.12 5.79
CA ILE A 72 6.66 -13.12 4.82
C ILE A 72 6.61 -14.42 4.01
N CYS A 73 6.33 -15.55 4.68
CA CYS A 73 6.27 -16.86 4.06
C CYS A 73 4.94 -17.15 3.33
N ALA A 74 3.83 -16.51 3.71
CA ALA A 74 2.52 -16.72 3.07
C ALA A 74 2.49 -16.38 1.57
N GLY A 75 3.51 -15.73 1.00
CA GLY A 75 3.71 -15.79 -0.46
C GLY A 75 5.15 -16.05 -0.90
N ALA A 76 6.02 -16.51 0.00
CA ALA A 76 7.29 -17.11 -0.40
C ALA A 76 7.08 -18.63 -0.50
N SER A 77 6.51 -19.10 -1.60
CA SER A 77 6.25 -20.54 -1.79
C SER A 77 7.52 -21.40 -1.90
N ARG A 78 8.74 -20.85 -1.78
CA ARG A 78 10.01 -21.60 -1.96
C ARG A 78 11.30 -20.81 -1.63
N SER A 79 11.52 -20.35 -0.41
CA SER A 79 12.86 -19.83 -0.06
C SER A 79 13.22 -20.02 1.40
N ARG A 80 14.22 -20.91 1.63
CA ARG A 80 15.09 -21.26 2.79
C ARG A 80 14.94 -20.60 4.18
N LEU A 81 14.20 -19.52 4.35
CA LEU A 81 13.73 -18.98 5.63
C LEU A 81 12.28 -19.41 5.96
N CYS A 82 11.57 -20.01 5.00
CA CYS A 82 10.57 -21.08 5.19
C CYS A 82 10.92 -22.20 4.18
#